data_AF-A0A9N9NKI2-F1
#
_entry.id   AF-A0A9N9NKI2-F1
#
_cell.length_a   1.000
_cell.length_b   1.000
_cell.length_c   1.000
_cell.angle_alpha   90.00
_cell.angle_beta   90.00
_cell.angle_gamma   90.00
#
_symmetry.space_group_name_H-M   'P 1'
#
loop_
_entity.id
_entity.type
_entity.pdbx_description
1 polymer ?
#
loop_
_entity_poly.entity_id
_entity_poly.type
_entity_poly.pdbx_seq_one_letter_code
_entity_poly.pdbx_strand_id
1 'polypeptide(L)'
;IIVPILTTLTSPVLKVGNKINIKLSRDGRNVGRKQKHVMLTMCILNEEEVVLNPAHQYSICLYIGKESYDFLSIVSIKFSHKLEKLKTNGYKDSNNTIWPVKLFFLGDWKFVVLVMGINATTSNYFCLYCNYHKDKRYNMDKVWLNSKNMH
;
A
#
# COMPACT_ATOMS: atom_id res chain seq x y z
N ILE A 1 9.03 -7.79 -14.58
CA ILE A 1 10.30 -8.47 -14.26
C ILE A 1 10.09 -9.54 -13.19
N ILE A 2 9.50 -9.24 -12.02
CA ILE A 2 9.38 -10.20 -10.92
C ILE A 2 8.31 -11.29 -11.16
N VAL A 3 7.12 -10.93 -11.67
CA VAL A 3 6.02 -11.91 -11.86
C VAL A 3 6.43 -13.09 -12.78
N PRO A 4 7.09 -12.88 -13.94
CA PRO A 4 7.59 -14.00 -14.75
C PRO A 4 8.52 -14.95 -14.00
N ILE A 5 9.38 -14.44 -13.11
CA ILE A 5 10.31 -15.27 -12.31
C ILE A 5 9.52 -16.16 -11.35
N LEU A 6 8.53 -15.60 -10.65
CA LEU A 6 7.69 -16.33 -9.69
C LEU A 6 6.85 -17.45 -10.34
N THR A 7 6.62 -17.38 -11.65
CA THR A 7 5.88 -18.39 -12.42
C THR A 7 6.76 -19.49 -13.03
N THR A 8 8.07 -19.28 -13.18
CA THR A 8 8.99 -20.21 -13.87
C THR A 8 9.93 -20.98 -12.95
N LEU A 9 9.86 -20.75 -11.63
CA LEU A 9 10.61 -21.51 -10.63
C LEU A 9 10.19 -23.00 -10.64
N THR A 10 11.12 -23.88 -10.27
CA THR A 10 10.91 -25.34 -10.14
C THR A 10 9.75 -25.70 -9.20
N SER A 11 9.48 -24.83 -8.23
CA SER A 11 8.24 -24.78 -7.45
C SER A 11 7.68 -23.36 -7.59
N PRO A 12 6.70 -23.13 -8.49
CA PRO A 12 6.23 -21.79 -8.79
C PRO A 12 5.40 -21.23 -7.63
N VAL A 13 5.76 -20.00 -7.21
CA VAL A 13 5.04 -19.23 -6.18
C VAL A 13 3.67 -18.78 -6.70
N LEU A 14 3.57 -18.49 -8.00
CA LEU A 14 2.34 -18.09 -8.66
C LEU A 14 1.95 -19.12 -9.73
N LYS A 15 0.72 -19.63 -9.63
CA LYS A 15 0.10 -20.51 -10.63
C LYS A 15 -0.98 -19.75 -11.39
N VAL A 16 -1.22 -20.11 -12.65
CA VAL A 16 -2.28 -19.51 -13.47
C VAL A 16 -3.62 -19.57 -12.72
N GLY A 17 -4.34 -18.45 -12.69
CA GLY A 17 -5.58 -18.29 -11.91
C GLY A 17 -5.37 -17.79 -10.47
N ASN A 18 -4.13 -17.69 -9.99
CA ASN A 18 -3.86 -17.05 -8.71
C ASN A 18 -4.04 -15.54 -8.77
N LYS A 19 -4.33 -14.96 -7.60
CA LYS A 19 -4.33 -13.52 -7.37
C LYS A 19 -2.98 -13.08 -6.82
N ILE A 20 -2.41 -12.01 -7.35
CA ILE A 20 -1.18 -11.41 -6.85
C ILE A 20 -1.54 -10.49 -5.68
N ASN A 21 -1.08 -10.85 -4.50
CA ASN A 21 -1.27 -10.07 -3.28
C ASN A 21 -0.06 -9.16 -3.09
N ILE A 22 -0.24 -7.86 -3.28
CA ILE A 22 0.83 -6.87 -3.16
C ILE A 22 0.61 -6.08 -1.87
N LYS A 23 1.61 -6.08 -0.99
CA LYS A 23 1.64 -5.22 0.19
C LYS A 23 2.46 -3.97 -0.11
N LEU A 24 1.93 -2.80 0.22
CA LEU A 24 2.61 -1.51 0.13
C LEU A 24 2.95 -1.02 1.53
N SER A 25 4.20 -0.61 1.72
CA SER A 25 4.72 -0.09 2.98
C SER A 25 5.53 1.17 2.76
N ARG A 26 5.59 2.02 3.77
CA ARG A 26 6.40 3.24 3.74
C ARG A 26 7.19 3.34 5.03
N ASP A 27 8.48 3.61 4.90
CA ASP A 27 9.35 3.91 6.03
C ASP A 27 10.05 5.27 5.82
N GLY A 28 10.14 6.04 6.90
CA GLY A 28 10.83 7.32 6.94
C GLY A 28 12.13 7.15 7.73
N ARG A 29 13.28 7.34 7.09
CA ARG A 29 14.59 7.14 7.73
C ARG A 29 15.45 8.39 7.63
N ASN A 30 16.10 8.74 8.75
CA ASN A 30 17.16 9.75 8.75
C ASN A 30 18.47 9.08 8.32
N VAL A 31 19.09 9.56 7.24
CA VAL A 31 20.42 9.14 6.80
C VAL A 31 21.42 10.20 7.27
N GLY A 32 22.23 9.82 8.27
CA GLY A 32 23.12 10.74 8.97
C GLY A 32 22.36 11.81 9.78
N ARG A 33 23.03 12.94 10.08
CA ARG A 33 22.44 14.05 10.86
C ARG A 33 21.67 15.06 10.01
N LYS A 34 21.67 14.95 8.68
CA LYS A 34 21.23 16.04 7.78
C LYS A 34 20.17 15.67 6.74
N GLN A 35 20.06 14.42 6.31
CA GLN A 35 19.17 14.06 5.21
C GLN A 35 18.06 13.11 5.67
N LYS A 36 16.82 13.51 5.40
CA LYS A 36 15.65 12.68 5.62
C LYS A 36 15.29 12.02 4.30
N HIS A 37 15.08 10.71 4.32
CA HIS A 37 14.62 9.96 3.18
C HIS A 37 13.30 9.31 3.53
N VAL A 38 12.41 9.29 2.56
CA VAL A 38 11.19 8.49 2.64
C VAL A 38 11.29 7.45 1.53
N MET A 39 11.11 6.20 1.93
CA MET A 39 11.14 5.05 1.04
C MET A 39 9.77 4.40 1.01
N LEU A 40 9.26 4.18 -0.19
CA LEU A 40 8.10 3.35 -0.44
C LEU A 40 8.56 1.99 -0.95
N THR A 41 8.10 0.93 -0.29
CA THR A 41 8.39 -0.45 -0.65
C THR A 41 7.12 -1.23 -0.95
N MET A 42 7.28 -2.30 -1.73
CA MET A 42 6.27 -3.33 -1.87
C MET A 42 6.88 -4.72 -1.68
N CYS A 43 6.05 -5.67 -1.28
CA CYS A 43 6.38 -7.09 -1.38
C CYS A 43 5.19 -7.88 -1.94
N ILE A 44 5.48 -9.06 -2.50
CA ILE A 44 4.46 -9.98 -3.02
C ILE A 44 4.17 -10.99 -1.91
N LEU A 45 3.02 -10.85 -1.25
CA LEU A 45 2.64 -11.69 -0.10
C LEU A 45 2.49 -13.17 -0.47
N ASN A 46 2.37 -13.51 -1.75
CA ASN A 46 2.37 -14.89 -2.21
C ASN A 46 3.70 -15.62 -1.92
N GLU A 47 4.80 -14.90 -1.69
CA GLU A 47 6.10 -15.47 -1.29
C GLU A 47 6.16 -15.86 0.20
N GLU A 48 5.04 -15.73 0.93
CA GLU A 48 4.89 -16.19 2.33
C GLU A 48 6.00 -15.67 3.26
N GLU A 49 6.65 -16.54 4.04
CA GLU A 49 7.67 -16.13 5.02
C GLU A 49 8.88 -15.43 4.39
N VAL A 50 9.13 -15.68 3.11
CA VAL A 50 10.27 -15.10 2.38
C VAL A 50 10.15 -13.57 2.28
N VAL A 51 8.93 -13.01 2.35
CA VAL A 51 8.70 -11.56 2.33
C VAL A 51 9.31 -10.82 3.54
N LEU A 52 9.67 -11.54 4.60
CA LEU A 52 10.35 -10.98 5.76
C LEU A 52 11.82 -10.64 5.46
N ASN A 53 12.39 -11.24 4.42
CA ASN A 53 13.74 -10.92 3.98
C ASN A 53 13.76 -9.57 3.23
N PRO A 54 14.69 -8.65 3.56
CA PRO A 54 14.86 -7.39 2.84
C PRO A 54 15.03 -7.52 1.32
N ALA A 55 15.57 -8.64 0.81
CA ALA A 55 15.71 -8.88 -0.63
C ALA A 55 14.36 -9.00 -1.37
N HIS A 56 13.27 -9.30 -0.65
CA HIS A 56 11.90 -9.40 -1.16
C HIS A 56 11.06 -8.17 -0.81
N GLN A 57 11.71 -7.11 -0.29
CA GLN A 57 11.14 -5.78 -0.09
C GLN A 57 11.60 -4.87 -1.22
N TYR A 58 10.80 -4.77 -2.28
CA TYR A 58 11.12 -4.03 -3.48
C TYR A 58 10.89 -2.52 -3.28
N SER A 59 11.94 -1.72 -3.37
CA SER A 59 11.82 -0.26 -3.37
C SER A 59 11.18 0.23 -4.67
N ILE A 60 10.13 1.03 -4.54
CA ILE A 60 9.35 1.58 -5.67
C ILE A 60 9.57 3.09 -5.81
N CYS A 61 9.84 3.76 -4.68
CA CYS A 61 10.11 5.19 -4.64
C CYS A 61 11.07 5.49 -3.50
N LEU A 62 12.09 6.29 -3.81
CA LEU A 62 12.96 6.91 -2.83
C LEU A 62 12.98 8.40 -3.12
N TYR A 63 12.63 9.23 -2.13
CA TYR A 63 12.76 10.66 -2.27
C TYR A 63 13.44 11.29 -1.05
N ILE A 64 14.23 12.31 -1.33
CA ILE A 64 14.96 13.09 -0.33
C ILE A 64 14.04 14.21 0.13
N GLY A 65 13.78 14.28 1.42
CA GLY A 65 12.93 15.31 1.99
C GLY A 65 12.45 14.96 3.38
N LYS A 66 12.11 16.00 4.14
CA LYS A 66 11.35 15.82 5.37
C LYS A 66 9.97 15.29 4.97
N GLU A 67 9.52 14.25 5.66
CA GLU A 67 8.16 13.75 5.56
C GLU A 67 7.18 14.92 5.81
N SER A 68 6.71 15.51 4.71
CA SER A 68 5.82 16.66 4.69
C SER A 68 4.62 16.26 3.86
N TYR A 69 3.47 16.77 4.29
CA TYR A 69 2.19 16.41 3.70
C TYR A 69 2.13 16.76 2.20
N ASP A 70 2.72 17.89 1.79
CA ASP A 70 2.68 18.37 0.42
C ASP A 70 3.45 17.48 -0.56
N PHE A 71 4.67 17.08 -0.19
CA PHE A 71 5.43 16.13 -1.01
C PHE A 71 4.76 14.76 -1.04
N LEU A 72 4.26 14.32 0.11
CA LEU A 72 3.61 13.02 0.23
C LEU A 72 2.30 12.98 -0.56
N SER A 73 1.53 14.07 -0.62
CA SER A 73 0.28 14.15 -1.38
C SER A 73 0.54 14.11 -2.89
N ILE A 74 1.55 14.84 -3.38
CA ILE A 74 1.96 14.81 -4.80
C ILE A 74 2.39 13.40 -5.22
N VAL A 75 3.24 12.76 -4.39
CA VAL A 75 3.68 11.38 -4.64
C VAL A 75 2.49 10.43 -4.58
N SER A 76 1.62 10.56 -3.57
CA SER A 76 0.47 9.69 -3.38
C SER A 76 -0.50 9.76 -4.56
N ILE A 77 -0.83 10.94 -5.09
CA ILE A 77 -1.73 11.06 -6.26
C ILE A 77 -1.20 10.25 -7.47
N LYS A 78 0.10 10.37 -7.76
CA LYS A 78 0.72 9.62 -8.87
C LYS A 78 0.67 8.11 -8.64
N PHE A 79 0.85 7.68 -7.39
CA PHE A 79 0.80 6.27 -7.02
C PHE A 79 -0.62 5.72 -6.99
N SER A 80 -1.57 6.43 -6.39
CA SER A 80 -2.97 6.02 -6.24
C SER A 80 -3.60 5.70 -7.59
N HIS A 81 -3.43 6.56 -8.60
CA HIS A 81 -3.98 6.30 -9.93
C HIS A 81 -3.34 5.08 -10.61
N LYS A 82 -2.04 4.83 -10.43
CA LYS A 82 -1.38 3.61 -10.95
C LYS A 82 -1.86 2.36 -10.22
N LEU A 83 -2.02 2.45 -8.90
CA LEU A 83 -2.48 1.36 -8.05
C LEU A 83 -3.95 1.01 -8.32
N GLU A 84 -4.79 2.01 -8.55
CA GLU A 84 -6.18 1.82 -8.93
C GLU A 84 -6.27 1.10 -10.28
N LYS A 85 -5.51 1.55 -11.29
CA LYS A 85 -5.43 0.83 -12.57
C LYS A 85 -4.93 -0.61 -12.42
N LEU A 86 -3.95 -0.84 -11.56
CA LEU A 86 -3.42 -2.18 -11.29
C LEU A 86 -4.47 -3.08 -10.60
N LYS A 87 -5.23 -2.52 -9.64
CA LYS A 87 -6.33 -3.22 -8.94
C LYS A 87 -7.47 -3.57 -9.91
N THR A 88 -7.87 -2.62 -10.76
CA THR A 88 -9.01 -2.76 -11.68
C THR A 88 -8.70 -3.64 -12.89
N ASN A 89 -7.54 -3.42 -13.52
CA ASN A 89 -7.20 -4.10 -14.77
C ASN A 89 -6.37 -5.38 -14.56
N GLY A 90 -5.83 -5.57 -13.35
CA GLY A 90 -4.85 -6.62 -13.08
C GLY A 90 -3.49 -6.32 -13.70
N TYR A 91 -2.57 -7.27 -13.52
CA TYR A 91 -1.24 -7.25 -14.15
C TYR A 91 -1.25 -8.12 -15.39
N LYS A 92 -0.89 -7.55 -16.54
CA LYS A 92 -0.72 -8.30 -17.79
C LYS A 92 0.73 -8.70 -17.98
N ASP A 93 1.00 -9.99 -18.10
CA ASP A 93 2.36 -10.51 -18.31
C ASP A 93 2.75 -10.57 -19.80
N SER A 94 3.98 -11.03 -20.08
CA SER A 94 4.52 -11.20 -21.44
C SER A 94 3.77 -12.23 -22.28
N ASN A 95 3.05 -13.15 -21.63
CA ASN A 95 2.26 -14.20 -22.28
C ASN A 95 0.80 -13.77 -22.48
N ASN A 96 0.50 -12.47 -22.34
CA ASN A 96 -0.84 -11.90 -22.36
C ASN A 96 -1.81 -12.42 -21.27
N THR A 97 -1.31 -13.12 -20.25
CA THR A 97 -2.15 -13.56 -19.12
C THR A 97 -2.43 -12.37 -18.21
N ILE A 98 -3.70 -12.20 -17.84
CA ILE A 98 -4.13 -11.16 -16.90
C ILE A 98 -4.24 -11.77 -15.51
N TRP A 99 -3.44 -11.23 -14.60
CA TRP A 99 -3.37 -11.64 -13.21
C TRP A 99 -4.17 -10.68 -12.34
N PRO A 100 -5.24 -11.13 -11.66
CA PRO A 100 -5.94 -10.30 -10.69
C PRO A 100 -5.00 -9.83 -9.59
N VAL A 101 -5.16 -8.58 -9.13
CA VAL A 101 -4.30 -8.00 -8.09
C VAL A 101 -5.14 -7.64 -6.86
N LYS A 102 -4.64 -7.95 -5.67
CA LYS A 102 -5.14 -7.46 -4.40
C LYS A 102 -4.08 -6.61 -3.73
N LEU A 103 -4.46 -5.39 -3.34
CA LEU A 103 -3.57 -4.47 -2.63
C LEU A 103 -3.81 -4.55 -1.12
N PHE A 104 -2.72 -4.55 -0.37
CA PHE A 104 -2.69 -4.45 1.08
C PHE A 104 -1.87 -3.22 1.47
N PHE A 105 -2.39 -2.39 2.37
CA PHE A 105 -1.70 -1.20 2.85
C PHE A 105 -1.26 -1.42 4.29
N LEU A 106 0.05 -1.40 4.53
CA LEU A 106 0.67 -1.58 5.83
C LEU A 106 1.72 -0.48 5.98
N GLY A 107 1.31 0.65 6.51
CA GLY A 107 2.20 1.79 6.70
C GLY A 107 1.67 2.73 7.76
N ASP A 108 2.46 3.74 8.08
CA ASP A 108 2.04 4.85 8.93
C ASP A 108 0.69 5.39 8.47
N TRP A 109 -0.19 5.69 9.43
CA TRP A 109 -1.57 6.08 9.17
C TRP A 109 -1.67 7.27 8.19
N LYS A 110 -0.74 8.22 8.20
CA LYS A 110 -0.71 9.37 7.28
C LYS A 110 -0.59 8.92 5.83
N PHE A 111 0.23 7.91 5.59
CA PHE A 111 0.44 7.34 4.27
C PHE A 111 -0.80 6.60 3.79
N VAL A 112 -1.38 5.76 4.65
CA VAL A 112 -2.59 5.01 4.33
C VAL A 112 -3.73 5.96 3.95
N VAL A 113 -3.94 7.00 4.77
CA VAL A 113 -4.96 8.04 4.50
C VAL A 113 -4.74 8.71 3.15
N LEU A 114 -3.49 9.11 2.84
CA LEU A 114 -3.19 9.81 1.59
C LEU A 114 -3.35 8.95 0.35
N VAL A 115 -2.89 7.69 0.39
CA VAL A 115 -3.00 6.79 -0.76
C VAL A 115 -4.45 6.36 -0.98
N MET A 116 -5.22 6.17 0.10
CA MET A 116 -6.65 5.83 0.02
C MET A 116 -7.54 7.06 -0.25
N GLY A 117 -7.00 8.28 -0.23
CA GLY A 117 -7.79 9.50 -0.42
C GLY A 117 -8.80 9.76 0.71
N ILE A 118 -8.50 9.29 1.91
CA ILE A 118 -9.36 9.44 3.09
C ILE A 118 -9.15 10.83 3.72
N ASN A 119 -10.12 11.24 4.53
CA ASN A 119 -10.07 12.44 5.35
C ASN A 119 -8.81 12.54 6.24
N ALA A 120 -8.26 13.75 6.36
CA ALA A 120 -7.16 14.07 7.27
C ALA A 120 -7.51 13.81 8.76
N THR A 121 -6.50 13.69 9.63
CA THR A 121 -6.71 13.46 11.09
C THR A 121 -7.51 14.53 11.81
N THR A 122 -7.52 15.74 11.28
CA THR A 122 -8.29 16.85 11.86
C THR A 122 -9.76 16.80 11.46
N SER A 123 -10.15 15.87 10.57
CA SER A 123 -11.52 15.67 10.15
C SER A 123 -12.39 15.14 11.28
N ASN A 124 -13.66 15.52 11.24
CA ASN A 124 -14.69 14.96 12.10
C ASN A 124 -14.83 13.43 11.94
N TYR A 125 -14.46 12.88 10.78
CA TYR A 125 -14.49 11.45 10.47
C TYR A 125 -13.10 11.00 9.99
N PHE A 126 -12.19 10.80 10.93
CA PHE A 126 -10.78 10.48 10.65
C PHE A 126 -10.45 8.97 10.77
N CYS A 127 -11.32 8.17 11.39
CA CYS A 127 -11.04 6.75 11.63
C CYS A 127 -10.98 5.97 10.31
N LEU A 128 -9.90 5.19 10.14
CA LEU A 128 -9.67 4.34 8.97
C LEU A 128 -10.57 3.10 8.92
N TYR A 129 -11.10 2.68 10.05
CA TYR A 129 -11.82 1.40 10.18
C TYR A 129 -13.30 1.59 10.49
N CYS A 130 -13.73 2.82 10.74
CA CYS A 130 -15.02 3.11 11.35
C CYS A 130 -15.46 4.53 11.02
N ASN A 131 -16.76 4.75 10.84
CA ASN A 131 -17.28 6.07 10.46
C ASN A 131 -17.93 6.81 11.64
N TYR A 132 -17.20 6.97 12.76
CA TYR A 132 -17.69 7.75 13.89
C TYR A 132 -17.30 9.23 13.79
N HIS A 133 -18.13 10.10 14.37
CA HIS A 133 -17.80 11.50 14.57
C HIS A 133 -16.83 11.67 15.75
N LYS A 134 -15.76 12.47 15.63
CA LYS A 134 -14.69 12.63 16.65
C LYS A 134 -15.21 12.82 18.08
N ASP A 135 -16.33 13.50 18.26
CA ASP A 135 -16.94 13.75 19.57
C ASP A 135 -17.58 12.51 20.20
N LYS A 136 -17.81 11.45 19.43
CA LYS A 136 -18.35 10.15 19.88
C LYS A 136 -17.26 9.09 20.08
N ARG A 137 -15.98 9.45 20.00
CA ARG A 137 -14.84 8.52 20.11
C ARG A 137 -14.77 7.74 21.43
N TYR A 138 -15.44 8.23 22.48
CA TYR A 138 -15.46 7.59 23.79
C TYR A 138 -16.52 6.48 23.92
N ASN A 139 -17.50 6.43 23.01
CA ASN A 139 -18.63 5.52 23.13
C ASN A 139 -18.30 4.18 22.46
N MET A 140 -17.88 3.22 23.28
CA MET A 140 -17.50 1.86 22.86
C MET A 140 -18.70 0.93 22.65
N ASP A 141 -19.90 1.32 23.10
CA ASP A 141 -21.12 0.51 22.95
C ASP A 141 -21.71 0.59 21.54
N LYS A 142 -21.22 1.53 20.71
CA LYS A 142 -21.70 1.74 19.35
C LYS A 142 -20.77 1.15 18.32
N VAL A 143 -21.33 0.33 17.44
CA VAL A 143 -20.64 -0.19 16.25
C VAL A 143 -20.80 0.79 15.11
N TRP A 144 -19.67 1.27 14.56
CA TRP A 144 -19.65 2.24 13.47
C TRP A 144 -19.13 1.58 12.20
N LEU A 145 -20.02 1.31 11.25
CA LEU A 145 -19.65 0.74 9.95
C LEU A 145 -18.87 1.73 9.10
N ASN A 146 -17.89 1.22 8.34
CA ASN A 146 -17.07 2.04 7.46
C ASN A 146 -17.64 2.09 6.04
N SER A 147 -18.51 3.07 5.77
CA SER A 147 -19.09 3.23 4.42
C SER A 147 -18.11 3.79 3.38
N LYS A 148 -16.95 4.33 3.78
CA LYS A 148 -16.01 5.00 2.86
C LYS A 148 -14.93 4.07 2.31
N ASN A 149 -14.58 2.99 3.02
CA ASN A 149 -13.45 2.12 2.67
C ASN A 149 -13.86 0.73 2.16
N MET A 150 -15.13 0.55 1.76
CA MET A 150 -15.70 -0.73 1.34
C MET A 150 -15.64 -1.01 -0.18
N HIS A 151 -14.87 -0.25 -0.97
CA HIS A 151 -14.72 -0.47 -2.42
C HIS A 151 -13.28 -0.75 -2.88
#